data_AF-A0A669PBZ4-F1
#
_entry.id   AF-A0A669PBZ4-F1
#
_cell.length_a   1.000
_cell.length_b   1.000
_cell.length_c   1.000
_cell.angle_alpha   90.00
_cell.angle_beta   90.00
_cell.angle_gamma   90.00
#
_symmetry.space_group_name_H-M   'P 1'
#
loop_
_entity.id
_entity.type
_entity.pdbx_description
1 polymer ?
#
loop_
_entity_poly.entity_id
_entity_poly.type
_entity_poly.pdbx_seq_one_letter_code
_entity_poly.pdbx_strand_id
1 'polypeptide(L)'
;MKGSKISSLRNMIHDDRNCKELKCLLQTKDQYDCLIRDRKALVSELDNEILELQKKVERQNVITKKVKQANCSKWLQNQTQTLELHLNNVTVRFDTILTTNYKLQEEIENLRIQKATLDNFYSKLYKHLAQQKRKMDTAIEQATQAHKQRVEYLARITAMKERHRQNTARYNIELQERERIRDQENKLKTFVLAKYTDRSELEEQAKKKEALKAAQRRKRSQGESFESREVTYKRLLELAEDGNINQLVDGFIEKEGKNFAYFSYATELNSEMEKLQQRIKNLQNEITLFTTDQENAESSSLHVLKELEEELSQNTEKANDYEDRCKESSKVLGQLKSAIEVLFKENNCDATKIREQLGDKGQITDLNLMQYLGLVEKKTNELLLMESILLYMEADGSLTAQSFDNPLLGGTKLLHGMDRTHLCPPPPALGWPFCCAVEAPLDHAQLRELLLPKYQKEPGSAVRADKKGRNDIKA
;
A
#
# COMPACT_ATOMS: atom_id res chain seq x y z
N MET A 1 12.32 -165.95 -68.62
CA MET A 1 12.88 -165.28 -69.82
C MET A 1 11.95 -164.16 -70.25
N LYS A 2 12.53 -162.97 -70.51
CA LYS A 2 11.99 -161.81 -71.27
C LYS A 2 10.70 -161.12 -70.77
N GLY A 3 10.87 -159.92 -70.20
CA GLY A 3 9.77 -158.98 -69.99
C GLY A 3 10.06 -157.70 -69.19
N SER A 4 11.29 -157.14 -69.19
CA SER A 4 11.65 -156.02 -68.27
C SER A 4 12.39 -154.83 -68.92
N LYS A 5 12.12 -154.53 -70.21
CA LYS A 5 12.82 -153.44 -70.93
C LYS A 5 11.95 -152.31 -71.49
N ILE A 6 10.66 -152.24 -71.11
CA ILE A 6 9.72 -151.23 -71.62
C ILE A 6 9.45 -150.09 -70.61
N SER A 7 9.82 -150.25 -69.33
CA SER A 7 9.64 -149.22 -68.28
C SER A 7 10.70 -148.10 -68.32
N SER A 8 11.91 -148.38 -68.84
CA SER A 8 13.06 -147.46 -68.78
C SER A 8 12.96 -146.24 -69.70
N LEU A 9 12.22 -146.32 -70.82
CA LEU A 9 12.05 -145.19 -71.75
C LEU A 9 10.93 -144.23 -71.30
N ARG A 10 9.90 -144.78 -70.63
CA ARG A 10 8.76 -144.02 -70.12
C ARG A 10 9.17 -143.08 -68.97
N ASN A 11 10.07 -143.54 -68.09
CA ASN A 11 10.62 -142.71 -67.02
C ASN A 11 11.51 -141.58 -67.57
N MET A 12 12.33 -141.85 -68.59
CA MET A 12 13.20 -140.82 -69.21
C MET A 12 12.39 -139.71 -69.92
N ILE A 13 11.27 -140.04 -70.55
CA ILE A 13 10.34 -139.07 -71.15
C ILE A 13 9.60 -138.27 -70.06
N HIS A 14 9.28 -138.91 -68.93
CA HIS A 14 8.67 -138.22 -67.79
C HIS A 14 9.67 -137.25 -67.13
N ASP A 15 10.93 -137.64 -66.99
CA ASP A 15 11.99 -136.80 -66.44
C ASP A 15 12.34 -135.63 -67.38
N ASP A 16 12.34 -135.83 -68.71
CA ASP A 16 12.49 -134.74 -69.69
C ASP A 16 11.30 -133.76 -69.65
N ARG A 17 10.07 -134.27 -69.47
CA ARG A 17 8.88 -133.43 -69.24
C ARG A 17 8.97 -132.65 -67.94
N ASN A 18 9.34 -133.31 -66.84
CA ASN A 18 9.51 -132.67 -65.54
C ASN A 18 10.64 -131.64 -65.57
N CYS A 19 11.75 -131.90 -66.26
CA CYS A 19 12.83 -130.93 -66.46
C CYS A 19 12.38 -129.73 -67.29
N LYS A 20 11.59 -129.92 -68.35
CA LYS A 20 11.02 -128.83 -69.15
C LYS A 20 10.00 -128.01 -68.36
N GLU A 21 9.15 -128.67 -67.58
CA GLU A 21 8.17 -128.03 -66.70
C GLU A 21 8.85 -127.25 -65.57
N LEU A 22 9.87 -127.83 -64.94
CA LEU A 22 10.70 -127.16 -63.94
C LEU A 22 11.43 -125.96 -64.52
N LYS A 23 11.92 -126.05 -65.77
CA LYS A 23 12.55 -124.93 -66.48
C LYS A 23 11.55 -123.81 -66.78
N CYS A 24 10.32 -124.14 -67.19
CA CYS A 24 9.24 -123.16 -67.37
C CYS A 24 8.85 -122.50 -66.03
N LEU A 25 8.70 -123.28 -64.96
CA LEU A 25 8.40 -122.78 -63.63
C LEU A 25 9.50 -121.86 -63.08
N LEU A 26 10.77 -122.23 -63.31
CA LEU A 26 11.93 -121.41 -62.95
C LEU A 26 11.94 -120.09 -63.73
N GLN A 27 11.66 -120.12 -65.04
CA GLN A 27 11.52 -118.92 -65.85
C GLN A 27 10.37 -118.01 -65.38
N THR A 28 9.21 -118.57 -65.04
CA THR A 28 8.11 -117.77 -64.47
C THR A 28 8.46 -117.20 -63.10
N LYS A 29 9.18 -117.96 -62.27
CA LYS A 29 9.66 -117.50 -60.95
C LYS A 29 10.66 -116.35 -61.11
N ASP A 30 11.59 -116.46 -62.05
CA ASP A 30 12.54 -115.39 -62.37
C ASP A 30 11.83 -114.14 -62.92
N GLN A 31 10.77 -114.30 -63.73
CA GLN A 31 9.92 -113.19 -64.20
C GLN A 31 9.19 -112.48 -63.05
N TYR A 32 8.58 -113.24 -62.12
CA TYR A 32 7.96 -112.67 -60.93
C TYR A 32 8.99 -112.01 -60.01
N ASP A 33 10.18 -112.59 -59.86
CA ASP A 33 11.28 -111.99 -59.09
C ASP A 33 11.78 -110.68 -59.73
N CYS A 34 11.83 -110.59 -61.07
CA CYS A 34 12.06 -109.34 -61.79
C CYS A 34 10.97 -108.30 -61.50
N LEU A 35 9.69 -108.66 -61.64
CA LEU A 35 8.56 -107.76 -61.37
C LEU A 35 8.51 -107.28 -59.90
N ILE A 36 8.86 -108.16 -58.96
CA ILE A 36 8.96 -107.80 -57.54
C ILE A 36 10.12 -106.82 -57.31
N ARG A 37 11.27 -107.03 -57.97
CA ARG A 37 12.40 -106.08 -57.90
C ARG A 37 12.01 -104.71 -58.46
N ASP A 38 11.37 -104.66 -59.62
CA ASP A 38 10.93 -103.41 -60.24
C ASP A 38 9.91 -102.66 -59.37
N ARG A 39 8.93 -103.39 -58.79
CA ARG A 39 7.97 -102.80 -57.85
C ARG A 39 8.64 -102.31 -56.57
N LYS A 40 9.61 -103.04 -56.02
CA LYS A 40 10.37 -102.60 -54.83
C LYS A 40 11.20 -101.35 -55.13
N ALA A 41 11.79 -101.25 -56.33
CA ALA A 41 12.51 -100.06 -56.77
C ALA A 41 11.56 -98.85 -56.85
N LEU A 42 10.39 -99.01 -57.47
CA LEU A 42 9.37 -97.97 -57.55
C LEU A 42 8.87 -97.52 -56.16
N VAL A 43 8.64 -98.46 -55.24
CA VAL A 43 8.26 -98.13 -53.86
C VAL A 43 9.36 -97.32 -53.17
N SER A 44 10.62 -97.72 -53.32
CA SER A 44 11.75 -96.97 -52.75
C SER A 44 11.89 -95.57 -53.35
N GLU A 45 11.55 -95.40 -54.63
CA GLU A 45 11.58 -94.11 -55.31
C GLU A 45 10.46 -93.19 -54.82
N LEU A 46 9.24 -93.73 -54.65
CA LEU A 46 8.11 -93.01 -54.06
C LEU A 46 8.36 -92.66 -52.59
N ASP A 47 8.95 -93.55 -51.80
CA ASP A 47 9.31 -93.28 -50.40
C ASP A 47 10.34 -92.13 -50.30
N ASN A 48 11.29 -92.06 -51.24
CA ASN A 48 12.24 -90.96 -51.33
C ASN A 48 11.55 -89.63 -51.71
N GLU A 49 10.60 -89.65 -52.64
CA GLU A 49 9.79 -88.46 -52.97
C GLU A 49 8.94 -88.00 -51.79
N ILE A 50 8.30 -88.93 -51.06
CA ILE A 50 7.53 -88.62 -49.85
C ILE A 50 8.44 -87.98 -48.79
N LEU A 51 9.65 -88.51 -48.59
CA LEU A 51 10.60 -87.95 -47.64
C LEU A 51 11.02 -86.53 -48.04
N GLU A 52 11.27 -86.27 -49.32
CA GLU A 52 11.62 -84.93 -49.80
C GLU A 52 10.44 -83.95 -49.67
N LEU A 53 9.22 -84.39 -49.93
CA LEU A 53 8.00 -83.59 -49.70
C LEU A 53 7.79 -83.32 -48.21
N GLN A 54 7.97 -84.30 -47.34
CA GLN A 54 7.91 -84.12 -45.89
C GLN A 54 8.94 -83.11 -45.40
N LYS A 55 10.19 -83.18 -45.88
CA LYS A 55 11.22 -82.17 -45.57
C LYS A 55 10.83 -80.78 -46.06
N LYS A 56 10.21 -80.66 -47.25
CA LYS A 56 9.71 -79.37 -47.76
C LYS A 56 8.58 -78.80 -46.90
N VAL A 57 7.63 -79.65 -46.49
CA VAL A 57 6.53 -79.28 -45.59
C VAL A 57 7.06 -78.84 -44.23
N GLU A 58 8.03 -79.55 -43.65
CA GLU A 58 8.62 -79.17 -42.37
C GLU A 58 9.34 -77.82 -42.46
N ARG A 59 10.12 -77.58 -43.52
CA ARG A 59 10.74 -76.28 -43.79
C ARG A 59 9.69 -75.16 -43.90
N GLN A 60 8.61 -75.38 -44.64
CA GLN A 60 7.51 -74.40 -44.75
C GLN A 60 6.79 -74.18 -43.42
N ASN A 61 6.58 -75.22 -42.60
CA ASN A 61 5.96 -75.10 -41.29
C ASN A 61 6.82 -74.27 -40.33
N VAL A 62 8.14 -74.46 -40.34
CA VAL A 62 9.06 -73.63 -39.53
C VAL A 62 9.01 -72.17 -39.97
N ILE A 63 9.02 -71.91 -41.28
CA ILE A 63 8.91 -70.55 -41.83
C ILE A 63 7.56 -69.94 -41.45
N THR A 64 6.47 -70.67 -41.61
CA THR A 64 5.11 -70.20 -41.30
C THR A 64 4.93 -69.92 -39.81
N LYS A 65 5.50 -70.75 -38.93
CA LYS A 65 5.52 -70.51 -37.47
C LYS A 65 6.30 -69.23 -37.15
N LYS A 66 7.49 -69.05 -37.73
CA LYS A 66 8.30 -67.83 -37.55
C LYS A 66 7.59 -66.57 -38.06
N VAL A 67 6.93 -66.64 -39.22
CA VAL A 67 6.14 -65.54 -39.78
C VAL A 67 4.93 -65.23 -38.90
N LYS A 68 4.19 -66.23 -38.40
CA LYS A 68 3.07 -66.01 -37.47
C LYS A 68 3.52 -65.41 -36.14
N GLN A 69 4.69 -65.78 -35.66
CA GLN A 69 5.28 -65.24 -34.44
C GLN A 69 5.76 -63.79 -34.63
N ALA A 70 6.33 -63.45 -35.78
CA ALA A 70 6.73 -62.08 -36.13
C ALA A 70 5.52 -61.18 -36.45
N ASN A 71 4.52 -61.70 -37.16
CA ASN A 71 3.23 -61.04 -37.44
C ASN A 71 2.18 -61.29 -36.35
N CYS A 72 2.61 -61.39 -35.09
CA CYS A 72 1.67 -61.33 -33.98
C CYS A 72 1.04 -59.93 -33.97
N SER A 73 -0.09 -59.76 -34.68
CA SER A 73 -0.83 -58.50 -34.84
C SER A 73 -1.05 -57.80 -33.50
N LYS A 74 -1.24 -58.57 -32.42
CA LYS A 74 -1.38 -58.05 -31.05
C LYS A 74 -0.12 -57.37 -30.53
N TRP A 75 1.07 -57.91 -30.81
CA TRP A 75 2.34 -57.32 -30.38
C TRP A 75 2.61 -56.00 -31.11
N LEU A 76 2.43 -56.00 -32.44
CA LEU A 76 2.58 -54.79 -33.26
C LEU A 76 1.58 -53.70 -32.85
N GLN A 77 0.33 -54.09 -32.55
CA GLN A 77 -0.72 -53.19 -32.07
C GLN A 77 -0.38 -52.61 -30.69
N ASN A 78 0.06 -53.43 -29.74
CA ASN A 78 0.47 -52.95 -28.41
C ASN A 78 1.68 -52.02 -28.49
N GLN A 79 2.64 -52.31 -29.38
CA GLN A 79 3.79 -51.43 -29.61
C GLN A 79 3.38 -50.10 -30.23
N THR A 80 2.45 -50.12 -31.19
CA THR A 80 1.88 -48.90 -31.78
C THR A 80 1.16 -48.07 -30.72
N GLN A 81 0.30 -48.68 -29.90
CA GLN A 81 -0.39 -48.01 -28.79
C GLN A 81 0.58 -47.42 -27.76
N THR A 82 1.70 -48.10 -27.49
CA THR A 82 2.72 -47.60 -26.56
C THR A 82 3.43 -46.37 -27.12
N LEU A 83 3.75 -46.37 -28.42
CA LEU A 83 4.34 -45.23 -29.11
C LEU A 83 3.35 -44.06 -29.22
N GLU A 84 2.08 -44.33 -29.50
CA GLU A 84 1.00 -43.32 -29.50
C GLU A 84 0.80 -42.71 -28.12
N LEU A 85 0.79 -43.53 -27.07
CA LEU A 85 0.69 -43.04 -25.69
C LEU A 85 1.91 -42.18 -25.32
N HIS A 86 3.11 -42.61 -25.71
CA HIS A 86 4.32 -41.83 -25.49
C HIS A 86 4.27 -40.48 -26.24
N LEU A 87 3.86 -40.49 -27.51
CA LEU A 87 3.69 -39.28 -28.30
C LEU A 87 2.67 -38.34 -27.65
N ASN A 88 1.49 -38.84 -27.28
CA ASN A 88 0.47 -38.05 -26.60
C ASN A 88 0.98 -37.46 -25.29
N ASN A 89 1.72 -38.23 -24.49
CA ASN A 89 2.29 -37.74 -23.23
C ASN A 89 3.32 -36.62 -23.47
N VAL A 90 4.17 -36.75 -24.50
CA VAL A 90 5.11 -35.69 -24.90
C VAL A 90 4.38 -34.44 -25.39
N THR A 91 3.33 -34.60 -26.22
CA THR A 91 2.51 -33.48 -26.70
C THR A 91 1.82 -32.75 -25.54
N VAL A 92 1.19 -33.49 -24.62
CA VAL A 92 0.56 -32.89 -23.43
C VAL A 92 1.57 -32.15 -22.57
N ARG A 93 2.77 -32.70 -22.37
CA ARG A 93 3.86 -32.01 -21.66
C ARG A 93 4.28 -30.73 -22.38
N PHE A 94 4.43 -30.78 -23.69
CA PHE A 94 4.79 -29.62 -24.51
C PHE A 94 3.71 -28.53 -24.41
N ASP A 95 2.44 -28.87 -24.55
CA ASP A 95 1.32 -27.93 -24.43
C ASP A 95 1.23 -27.34 -23.00
N THR A 96 1.52 -28.16 -21.98
CA THR A 96 1.62 -27.69 -20.60
C THR A 96 2.75 -26.67 -20.43
N ILE A 97 3.91 -26.91 -21.05
CA ILE A 97 5.03 -25.95 -21.03
C ILE A 97 4.68 -24.67 -21.81
N LEU A 98 3.97 -24.77 -22.93
CA LEU A 98 3.54 -23.60 -23.69
C LEU A 98 2.55 -22.74 -22.89
N THR A 99 1.57 -23.37 -22.24
CA THR A 99 0.58 -22.64 -21.42
C THR A 99 1.23 -21.98 -20.19
N THR A 100 2.21 -22.63 -19.54
CA THR A 100 2.96 -21.98 -18.45
C THR A 100 3.84 -20.85 -18.97
N ASN A 101 4.50 -21.00 -20.13
CA ASN A 101 5.28 -19.94 -20.75
C ASN A 101 4.42 -18.73 -21.11
N TYR A 102 3.23 -18.96 -21.67
CA TYR A 102 2.28 -17.88 -21.96
C TYR A 102 1.88 -17.10 -20.69
N LYS A 103 1.58 -17.80 -19.59
CA LYS A 103 1.27 -17.16 -18.29
C LYS A 103 2.45 -16.33 -17.77
N LEU A 104 3.67 -16.84 -17.89
CA LEU A 104 4.88 -16.08 -17.49
C LEU A 104 5.09 -14.85 -18.37
N GLN A 105 4.82 -14.93 -19.67
CA GLN A 105 4.91 -13.78 -20.57
C GLN A 105 3.88 -12.69 -20.21
N GLU A 106 2.65 -13.09 -19.87
CA GLU A 106 1.62 -12.17 -19.39
C GLU A 106 2.03 -11.50 -18.08
N GLU A 107 2.58 -12.25 -17.13
CA GLU A 107 3.10 -11.72 -15.87
C GLU A 107 4.25 -10.72 -16.11
N ILE A 108 5.19 -11.03 -17.00
CA ILE A 108 6.29 -10.13 -17.38
C ILE A 108 5.74 -8.83 -17.97
N GLU A 109 4.72 -8.89 -18.82
CA GLU A 109 4.14 -7.70 -19.43
C GLU A 109 3.38 -6.85 -18.39
N ASN A 110 2.62 -7.50 -17.50
CA ASN A 110 1.98 -6.83 -16.37
C ASN A 110 3.01 -6.10 -15.48
N LEU A 111 4.13 -6.74 -15.16
CA LEU A 111 5.22 -6.12 -14.39
C LEU A 111 5.87 -4.95 -15.13
N ARG A 112 6.00 -5.03 -16.46
CA ARG A 112 6.52 -3.91 -17.28
C ARG A 112 5.58 -2.71 -17.26
N ILE A 113 4.27 -2.94 -17.38
CA ILE A 113 3.26 -1.87 -17.31
C ILE A 113 3.26 -1.21 -15.92
N GLN A 114 3.34 -2.01 -14.85
CA GLN A 114 3.45 -1.50 -13.49
C GLN A 114 4.74 -0.67 -13.31
N LYS A 115 5.88 -1.16 -13.79
CA LYS A 115 7.15 -0.42 -13.76
C LYS A 115 7.04 0.92 -14.49
N ALA A 116 6.50 0.94 -15.71
CA ALA A 116 6.33 2.17 -16.49
C ALA A 116 5.41 3.18 -15.77
N THR A 117 4.39 2.68 -15.09
CA THR A 117 3.47 3.50 -14.27
C THR A 117 4.20 4.10 -13.07
N LEU A 118 5.01 3.31 -12.35
CA LEU A 118 5.83 3.78 -11.25
C LEU A 118 6.87 4.82 -11.72
N ASP A 119 7.58 4.56 -12.81
CA ASP A 119 8.57 5.47 -13.38
C ASP A 119 7.95 6.84 -13.74
N ASN A 120 6.70 6.85 -14.21
CA ASN A 120 5.95 8.07 -14.46
C ASN A 120 5.64 8.83 -13.15
N PHE A 121 5.19 8.12 -12.10
CA PHE A 121 4.97 8.74 -10.79
C PHE A 121 6.28 9.28 -10.19
N TYR A 122 7.37 8.53 -10.26
CA TYR A 122 8.70 8.99 -9.82
C TYR A 122 9.13 10.25 -10.57
N SER A 123 8.95 10.29 -11.89
CA SER A 123 9.28 11.46 -12.71
C SER A 123 8.45 12.69 -12.34
N LYS A 124 7.15 12.51 -12.03
CA LYS A 124 6.27 13.57 -11.55
C LYS A 124 6.70 14.09 -10.18
N LEU A 125 6.97 13.19 -9.24
CA LEU A 125 7.45 13.55 -7.90
C LEU A 125 8.77 14.31 -7.96
N TYR A 126 9.71 13.87 -8.79
CA TYR A 126 10.98 14.56 -8.99
C TYR A 126 10.79 15.98 -9.55
N LYS A 127 9.88 16.17 -10.51
CA LYS A 127 9.53 17.50 -11.05
C LYS A 127 8.92 18.39 -9.97
N HIS A 128 8.00 17.87 -9.14
CA HIS A 128 7.43 18.62 -8.02
C HIS A 128 8.49 19.03 -7.00
N LEU A 129 9.38 18.11 -6.62
CA LEU A 129 10.48 18.40 -5.71
C LEU A 129 11.41 19.49 -6.27
N ALA A 130 11.77 19.41 -7.55
CA ALA A 130 12.59 20.42 -8.20
C ALA A 130 11.88 21.79 -8.24
N GLN A 131 10.57 21.82 -8.50
CA GLN A 131 9.78 23.04 -8.48
C GLN A 131 9.71 23.65 -7.06
N GLN A 132 9.54 22.82 -6.03
CA GLN A 132 9.50 23.27 -4.64
C GLN A 132 10.85 23.85 -4.21
N LYS A 133 11.96 23.20 -4.56
CA LYS A 133 13.31 23.73 -4.31
C LYS A 133 13.50 25.12 -4.95
N ARG A 134 13.12 25.29 -6.22
CA ARG A 134 13.18 26.61 -6.88
C ARG A 134 12.36 27.68 -6.17
N LYS A 135 11.15 27.34 -5.70
CA LYS A 135 10.31 28.27 -4.92
C LYS A 135 10.98 28.64 -3.60
N MET A 136 11.55 27.66 -2.91
CA MET A 136 12.30 27.87 -1.66
C MET A 136 13.52 28.78 -1.89
N ASP A 137 14.33 28.51 -2.92
CA ASP A 137 15.50 29.33 -3.27
C ASP A 137 15.09 30.78 -3.59
N THR A 138 14.00 30.95 -4.33
CA THR A 138 13.46 32.29 -4.66
C THR A 138 13.02 33.03 -3.39
N ALA A 139 12.34 32.34 -2.46
CA ALA A 139 11.92 32.93 -1.18
C ALA A 139 13.12 33.32 -0.30
N ILE A 140 14.16 32.48 -0.28
CA ILE A 140 15.42 32.76 0.44
C ILE A 140 16.11 33.98 -0.15
N GLU A 141 16.19 34.10 -1.49
CA GLU A 141 16.80 35.27 -2.13
C GLU A 141 16.02 36.55 -1.80
N GLN A 142 14.68 36.51 -1.87
CA GLN A 142 13.82 37.64 -1.51
C GLN A 142 13.99 38.04 -0.03
N ALA A 143 14.03 37.07 0.88
CA ALA A 143 14.26 37.32 2.30
C ALA A 143 15.65 37.92 2.55
N THR A 144 16.67 37.42 1.86
CA THR A 144 18.04 37.91 1.95
C THR A 144 18.13 39.35 1.42
N GLN A 145 17.46 39.66 0.31
CA GLN A 145 17.38 41.01 -0.24
C GLN A 145 16.68 41.98 0.72
N ALA A 146 15.53 41.60 1.28
CA ALA A 146 14.81 42.40 2.27
C ALA A 146 15.66 42.66 3.52
N HIS A 147 16.42 41.65 3.96
CA HIS A 147 17.34 41.81 5.09
C HIS A 147 18.48 42.78 4.78
N LYS A 148 19.12 42.68 3.60
CA LYS A 148 20.14 43.63 3.14
C LYS A 148 19.61 45.06 3.13
N GLN A 149 18.40 45.27 2.58
CA GLN A 149 17.75 46.59 2.57
C GLN A 149 17.49 47.11 3.99
N ARG A 150 16.95 46.28 4.89
CA ARG A 150 16.73 46.64 6.29
C ARG A 150 18.03 47.09 6.96
N VAL A 151 19.12 46.34 6.78
CA VAL A 151 20.43 46.69 7.35
C VAL A 151 20.92 48.02 6.82
N GLU A 152 20.77 48.29 5.52
CA GLU A 152 21.12 49.57 4.92
C GLU A 152 20.31 50.74 5.51
N TYR A 153 18.99 50.59 5.66
CA TYR A 153 18.15 51.61 6.29
C TYR A 153 18.52 51.86 7.75
N LEU A 154 18.81 50.80 8.52
CA LEU A 154 19.26 50.93 9.90
C LEU A 154 20.59 51.69 9.99
N ALA A 155 21.53 51.41 9.08
CA ALA A 155 22.79 52.15 8.99
C ALA A 155 22.55 53.64 8.69
N ARG A 156 21.67 53.96 7.74
CA ARG A 156 21.28 55.35 7.42
C ARG A 156 20.63 56.07 8.60
N ILE A 157 19.70 55.42 9.30
CA ILE A 157 19.03 55.98 10.50
C ILE A 157 20.08 56.25 11.58
N THR A 158 21.01 55.33 11.80
CA THR A 158 22.06 55.46 12.81
C THR A 158 22.98 56.63 12.49
N ALA A 159 23.41 56.77 11.23
CA ALA A 159 24.21 57.89 10.77
C ALA A 159 23.47 59.24 10.92
N MET A 160 22.17 59.28 10.61
CA MET A 160 21.34 60.49 10.78
C MET A 160 21.16 60.85 12.26
N LYS A 161 20.92 59.88 13.13
CA LYS A 161 20.84 60.08 14.58
C LYS A 161 22.14 60.62 15.16
N GLU A 162 23.29 60.09 14.72
CA GLU A 162 24.59 60.57 15.18
C GLU A 162 24.87 62.00 14.70
N ARG A 163 24.56 62.33 13.44
CA ARG A 163 24.63 63.71 12.94
C ARG A 163 23.73 64.65 13.74
N HIS A 164 22.50 64.24 14.02
CA HIS A 164 21.58 65.04 14.82
C HIS A 164 22.13 65.27 16.23
N ARG A 165 22.65 64.22 16.90
CA ARG A 165 23.30 64.33 18.21
C ARG A 165 24.46 65.33 18.19
N GLN A 166 25.32 65.27 17.17
CA GLN A 166 26.43 66.20 17.01
C GLN A 166 25.96 67.64 16.77
N ASN A 167 24.94 67.85 15.95
CA ASN A 167 24.37 69.17 15.70
C ASN A 167 23.73 69.76 16.97
N THR A 168 22.97 68.97 17.72
CA THR A 168 22.39 69.41 19.00
C THR A 168 23.48 69.77 20.01
N ALA A 169 24.55 68.97 20.10
CA ALA A 169 25.70 69.29 20.95
C ALA A 169 26.37 70.61 20.55
N ARG A 170 26.59 70.84 19.24
CA ARG A 170 27.14 72.10 18.72
C ARG A 170 26.22 73.30 19.02
N TYR A 171 24.92 73.15 18.79
CA TYR A 171 23.92 74.18 19.07
C TYR A 171 23.89 74.55 20.56
N ASN A 172 23.96 73.57 21.46
CA ASN A 172 24.00 73.83 22.90
C ASN A 172 25.26 74.59 23.32
N ILE A 173 26.42 74.28 22.72
CA ILE A 173 27.67 75.02 22.96
C ILE A 173 27.55 76.47 22.47
N GLU A 174 26.99 76.69 21.26
CA GLU A 174 26.78 78.04 20.74
C GLU A 174 25.80 78.82 21.63
N LEU A 175 24.71 78.19 22.07
CA LEU A 175 23.72 78.80 22.95
C LEU A 175 24.35 79.25 24.28
N GLN A 176 25.16 78.40 24.91
CA GLN A 176 25.90 78.75 26.12
C GLN A 176 26.85 79.92 25.90
N GLU A 177 27.54 79.99 24.75
CA GLU A 177 28.39 81.13 24.43
C GLU A 177 27.58 82.43 24.27
N ARG A 178 26.42 82.36 23.59
CA ARG A 178 25.52 83.51 23.45
C ARG A 178 24.98 83.98 24.80
N GLU A 179 24.66 83.05 25.69
CA GLU A 179 24.24 83.35 27.07
C GLU A 179 25.37 84.04 27.85
N ARG A 180 26.61 83.55 27.76
CA ARG A 180 27.77 84.20 28.38
C ARG A 180 27.96 85.63 27.90
N ILE A 181 27.87 85.87 26.58
CA ILE A 181 27.97 87.23 26.01
C ILE A 181 26.83 88.10 26.50
N ARG A 182 25.59 87.60 26.49
CA ARG A 182 24.41 88.33 26.99
C ARG A 182 24.55 88.70 28.46
N ASP A 183 25.07 87.81 29.30
CA ASP A 183 25.29 88.07 30.71
C ASP A 183 26.36 89.15 30.92
N GLN A 184 27.42 89.14 30.12
CA GLN A 184 28.43 90.21 30.12
C GLN A 184 27.81 91.55 29.71
N GLU A 185 27.02 91.59 28.64
CA GLU A 185 26.30 92.79 28.21
C GLU A 185 25.31 93.28 29.27
N ASN A 186 24.56 92.39 29.90
CA ASN A 186 23.60 92.72 30.94
C ASN A 186 24.29 93.27 32.18
N LYS A 187 25.43 92.70 32.59
CA LYS A 187 26.26 93.25 33.66
C LYS A 187 26.73 94.66 33.32
N LEU A 188 27.18 94.89 32.08
CA LEU A 188 27.59 96.21 31.61
C LEU A 188 26.41 97.20 31.61
N LYS A 189 25.26 96.82 31.03
CA LYS A 189 24.03 97.63 31.02
C LYS A 189 23.57 97.97 32.44
N THR A 190 23.57 97.00 33.35
CA THR A 190 23.18 97.20 34.75
C THR A 190 24.16 98.13 35.46
N PHE A 191 25.46 97.99 35.22
CA PHE A 191 26.47 98.89 35.77
C PHE A 191 26.30 100.33 35.26
N VAL A 192 26.05 100.51 33.95
CA VAL A 192 25.74 101.81 33.35
C VAL A 192 24.48 102.39 34.00
N LEU A 193 23.38 101.64 34.04
CA LEU A 193 22.14 102.08 34.69
C LEU A 193 22.38 102.49 36.15
N ALA A 194 23.09 101.67 36.94
CA ALA A 194 23.39 102.00 38.34
C ALA A 194 24.27 103.25 38.51
N LYS A 195 25.14 103.56 37.53
CA LYS A 195 25.95 104.78 37.52
C LYS A 195 25.17 106.04 37.14
N TYR A 196 24.15 105.90 36.28
CA TYR A 196 23.36 107.03 35.76
C TYR A 196 22.03 107.25 36.50
N THR A 197 21.58 106.31 37.33
CA THR A 197 20.32 106.45 38.08
C THR A 197 20.58 107.11 39.43
N ASP A 198 19.99 108.27 39.66
CA ASP A 198 20.07 108.96 40.95
C ASP A 198 19.19 108.25 41.99
N ARG A 199 19.69 108.10 43.22
CA ARG A 199 19.11 107.20 44.25
C ARG A 199 17.69 107.62 44.69
N SER A 200 17.33 108.88 44.45
CA SER A 200 16.03 109.47 44.76
C SER A 200 14.91 109.05 43.78
N GLU A 201 15.24 108.67 42.55
CA GLU A 201 14.23 108.40 41.50
C GLU A 201 13.66 106.97 41.60
N LEU A 202 14.44 106.01 42.11
CA LEU A 202 14.00 104.62 42.26
C LEU A 202 12.96 104.43 43.38
N GLU A 203 13.05 105.22 44.45
CA GLU A 203 12.12 105.19 45.58
C GLU A 203 10.76 105.81 45.22
N GLU A 204 10.76 106.81 44.32
CA GLU A 204 9.55 107.41 43.76
C GLU A 204 8.81 106.47 42.79
N GLN A 205 9.54 105.73 41.94
CA GLN A 205 8.94 104.80 40.99
C GLN A 205 8.32 103.56 41.65
N ALA A 206 8.90 103.08 42.76
CA ALA A 206 8.32 101.99 43.55
C ALA A 206 6.97 102.41 44.18
N LYS A 207 6.89 103.62 44.75
CA LYS A 207 5.65 104.20 45.30
C LYS A 207 4.59 104.41 44.20
N LYS A 208 4.99 104.84 43.00
CA LYS A 208 4.08 104.98 41.85
C LYS A 208 3.53 103.62 41.35
N LYS A 209 4.34 102.55 41.34
CA LYS A 209 3.89 101.20 40.93
C LYS A 209 2.92 100.55 41.93
N GLU A 210 3.05 100.85 43.22
CA GLU A 210 2.15 100.34 44.26
C GLU A 210 0.80 101.07 44.26
N ALA A 211 0.81 102.40 44.04
CA ALA A 211 -0.39 103.22 43.87
C ALA A 211 -1.21 102.85 42.62
N LEU A 212 -0.54 102.48 41.52
CA LEU A 212 -1.18 102.00 40.29
C LEU A 212 -1.90 100.65 40.47
N LYS A 213 -1.34 99.74 41.28
CA LYS A 213 -1.98 98.44 41.60
C LYS A 213 -3.20 98.60 42.50
N ALA A 214 -3.23 99.58 43.40
CA ALA A 214 -4.39 99.91 44.24
C ALA A 214 -5.52 100.60 43.44
N ALA A 215 -5.18 101.47 42.49
CA ALA A 215 -6.14 102.17 41.64
C ALA A 215 -6.88 101.25 40.64
N GLN A 216 -6.20 100.22 40.11
CA GLN A 216 -6.79 99.26 39.16
C GLN A 216 -7.89 98.36 39.77
N ARG A 217 -7.89 98.14 41.09
CA ARG A 217 -8.94 97.34 41.77
C ARG A 217 -10.28 98.08 41.91
N ARG A 218 -10.30 99.43 41.89
CA ARG A 218 -11.52 100.25 42.03
C ARG A 218 -12.27 100.52 40.72
N LYS A 219 -11.65 100.30 39.55
CA LYS A 219 -12.28 100.56 38.23
C LYS A 219 -13.07 99.38 37.63
N ARG A 220 -13.23 98.26 38.33
CA ARG A 220 -13.90 97.04 37.81
C ARG A 220 -15.41 96.92 38.14
N SER A 221 -16.05 97.93 38.75
CA SER A 221 -17.45 97.85 39.21
C SER A 221 -18.42 98.91 38.66
N GLN A 222 -18.15 99.48 37.48
CA GLN A 222 -19.14 100.29 36.76
C GLN A 222 -19.31 99.75 35.34
N GLY A 223 -20.55 99.36 35.02
CA GLY A 223 -20.96 98.88 33.71
C GLY A 223 -20.76 99.93 32.61
N GLU A 224 -20.60 99.45 31.39
CA GLU A 224 -20.15 100.16 30.22
C GLU A 224 -21.13 101.29 29.79
N SER A 225 -20.90 102.50 30.32
CA SER A 225 -21.43 103.76 29.79
C SER A 225 -20.63 104.20 28.56
N PHE A 226 -21.09 105.20 27.80
CA PHE A 226 -20.40 105.77 26.63
C PHE A 226 -18.92 106.13 26.89
N GLU A 227 -18.61 106.53 28.12
CA GLU A 227 -17.26 106.76 28.63
C GLU A 227 -16.39 105.49 28.63
N SER A 228 -16.95 104.29 28.80
CA SER A 228 -16.25 103.00 28.65
C SER A 228 -15.74 102.80 27.22
N ARG A 229 -16.50 103.25 26.20
CA ARG A 229 -16.10 103.09 24.80
C ARG A 229 -14.98 104.07 24.42
N GLU A 230 -15.05 105.30 24.93
CA GLU A 230 -13.97 106.28 24.78
C GLU A 230 -12.74 105.88 25.61
N VAL A 231 -12.94 105.30 26.80
CA VAL A 231 -11.87 104.78 27.65
C VAL A 231 -11.23 103.53 27.04
N THR A 232 -11.99 102.61 26.43
CA THR A 232 -11.45 101.45 25.71
C THR A 232 -10.73 101.88 24.44
N TYR A 233 -11.23 102.87 23.71
CA TYR A 233 -10.52 103.46 22.58
C TYR A 233 -9.21 104.13 23.01
N LYS A 234 -9.21 104.92 24.09
CA LYS A 234 -7.99 105.47 24.69
C LYS A 234 -7.07 104.37 25.23
N ARG A 235 -7.59 103.28 25.77
CA ARG A 235 -6.82 102.11 26.23
C ARG A 235 -6.16 101.37 25.07
N LEU A 236 -6.87 101.23 23.95
CA LEU A 236 -6.34 100.64 22.72
C LEU A 236 -5.28 101.55 22.10
N LEU A 237 -5.45 102.87 22.20
CA LEU A 237 -4.45 103.86 21.83
C LEU A 237 -3.21 103.82 22.75
N GLU A 238 -3.39 103.59 24.06
CA GLU A 238 -2.30 103.37 25.03
C GLU A 238 -1.54 102.06 24.78
N LEU A 239 -2.21 101.03 24.24
CA LEU A 239 -1.61 99.73 23.89
C LEU A 239 -0.94 99.73 22.51
N ALA A 240 -1.36 100.61 21.61
CA ALA A 240 -0.69 100.87 20.35
C ALA A 240 0.52 101.78 20.62
N GLU A 241 1.71 101.18 20.75
CA GLU A 241 2.96 101.91 21.05
C GLU A 241 3.23 103.09 20.09
N ASP A 242 2.65 103.05 18.88
CA ASP A 242 2.81 104.05 17.82
C ASP A 242 1.58 104.97 17.62
N GLY A 243 0.55 104.89 18.46
CA GLY A 243 -0.65 105.74 18.38
C GLY A 243 -1.59 105.45 17.19
N ASN A 244 -1.34 104.39 16.41
CA ASN A 244 -2.18 103.98 15.28
C ASN A 244 -2.94 102.67 15.58
N ILE A 245 -4.25 102.78 15.81
CA ILE A 245 -5.11 101.64 16.16
C ILE A 245 -5.25 100.64 15.00
N ASN A 246 -5.17 101.10 13.74
CA ASN A 246 -5.30 100.20 12.59
C ASN A 246 -4.14 99.20 12.51
N GLN A 247 -2.92 99.60 12.86
CA GLN A 247 -1.76 98.69 12.90
C GLN A 247 -1.88 97.64 14.01
N LEU A 248 -2.50 98.00 15.15
CA LEU A 248 -2.79 97.04 16.22
C LEU A 248 -3.83 96.00 15.76
N VAL A 249 -4.86 96.45 15.02
CA VAL A 249 -5.87 95.57 14.42
C VAL A 249 -5.24 94.67 13.36
N ASP A 250 -4.38 95.20 12.48
CA ASP A 250 -3.67 94.40 11.47
C ASP A 250 -2.76 93.35 12.13
N GLY A 251 -2.04 93.72 13.19
CA GLY A 251 -1.24 92.79 13.98
C GLY A 251 -2.08 91.76 14.75
N PHE A 252 -3.30 92.10 15.15
CA PHE A 252 -4.26 91.15 15.71
C PHE A 252 -4.76 90.18 14.64
N ILE A 253 -5.12 90.66 13.45
CA ILE A 253 -5.54 89.83 12.32
C ILE A 253 -4.40 88.90 11.90
N GLU A 254 -3.15 89.36 11.88
CA GLU A 254 -2.00 88.50 11.58
C GLU A 254 -1.81 87.41 12.65
N LYS A 255 -1.94 87.77 13.94
CA LYS A 255 -1.88 86.81 15.06
C LYS A 255 -3.05 85.84 15.03
N GLU A 256 -4.25 86.30 14.68
CA GLU A 256 -5.45 85.48 14.52
C GLU A 256 -5.29 84.52 13.33
N GLY A 257 -4.73 84.97 12.21
CA GLY A 257 -4.40 84.12 11.07
C GLY A 257 -3.39 83.03 11.43
N LYS A 258 -2.34 83.36 12.19
CA LYS A 258 -1.40 82.38 12.74
C LYS A 258 -2.09 81.41 13.71
N ASN A 259 -2.98 81.91 14.57
CA ASN A 259 -3.73 81.09 15.51
C ASN A 259 -4.71 80.16 14.80
N PHE A 260 -5.37 80.62 13.74
CA PHE A 260 -6.24 79.82 12.88
C PHE A 260 -5.44 78.71 12.20
N ALA A 261 -4.25 79.01 11.65
CA ALA A 261 -3.37 78.01 11.07
C ALA A 261 -2.94 76.95 12.11
N TYR A 262 -2.61 77.35 13.34
CA TYR A 262 -2.32 76.40 14.42
C TYR A 262 -3.53 75.56 14.81
N PHE A 263 -4.74 76.15 14.84
CA PHE A 263 -5.96 75.41 15.13
C PHE A 263 -6.30 74.41 14.03
N SER A 264 -6.16 74.79 12.76
CA SER A 264 -6.34 73.88 11.62
C SER A 264 -5.35 72.72 11.69
N TYR A 265 -4.08 73.01 11.97
CA TYR A 265 -3.05 71.98 12.13
C TYR A 265 -3.33 71.04 13.31
N ALA A 266 -3.74 71.59 14.46
CA ALA A 266 -4.12 70.78 15.62
C ALA A 266 -5.34 69.88 15.32
N THR A 267 -6.30 70.39 14.54
CA THR A 267 -7.48 69.62 14.12
C THR A 267 -7.10 68.49 13.15
N GLU A 268 -6.20 68.76 12.20
CA GLU A 268 -5.68 67.75 11.29
C GLU A 268 -4.92 66.64 12.03
N LEU A 269 -4.01 67.03 12.94
CA LEU A 269 -3.32 66.08 13.82
C LEU A 269 -4.29 65.23 14.65
N ASN A 270 -5.36 65.83 15.16
CA ASN A 270 -6.37 65.08 15.92
C ASN A 270 -7.11 64.08 15.01
N SER A 271 -7.44 64.46 13.78
CA SER A 271 -8.03 63.54 12.79
C SER A 271 -7.07 62.41 12.41
N GLU A 272 -5.78 62.69 12.25
CA GLU A 272 -4.76 61.66 12.03
C GLU A 272 -4.61 60.72 13.22
N MET A 273 -4.65 61.26 14.44
CA MET A 273 -4.62 60.46 15.67
C MET A 273 -5.83 59.51 15.75
N GLU A 274 -7.03 59.98 15.43
CA GLU A 274 -8.24 59.14 15.38
C GLU A 274 -8.13 58.03 14.33
N LYS A 275 -7.61 58.35 13.13
CA LYS A 275 -7.36 57.34 12.08
C LYS A 275 -6.36 56.28 12.54
N LEU A 276 -5.29 56.69 13.23
CA LEU A 276 -4.30 55.76 13.77
C LEU A 276 -4.89 54.90 14.89
N GLN A 277 -5.69 55.47 15.79
CA GLN A 277 -6.39 54.72 16.83
C GLN A 277 -7.35 53.68 16.23
N GLN A 278 -8.11 54.05 15.20
CA GLN A 278 -8.98 53.10 14.50
C GLN A 278 -8.17 51.98 13.83
N ARG A 279 -7.02 52.30 13.23
CA ARG A 279 -6.13 51.29 12.64
C ARG A 279 -5.56 50.35 13.71
N ILE A 280 -5.16 50.86 14.86
CA ILE A 280 -4.71 50.04 16.00
C ILE A 280 -5.83 49.10 16.44
N LYS A 281 -7.06 49.60 16.59
CA LYS A 281 -8.21 48.77 16.96
C LYS A 281 -8.50 47.67 15.92
N ASN A 282 -8.43 48.00 14.63
CA ASN A 282 -8.62 47.01 13.57
C ASN A 282 -7.53 45.93 13.61
N LEU A 283 -6.27 46.31 13.80
CA LEU A 283 -5.16 45.37 13.94
C LEU A 283 -5.31 44.49 15.19
N GLN A 284 -5.78 45.04 16.31
CA GLN A 284 -6.06 44.27 17.52
C GLN A 284 -7.16 43.23 17.26
N ASN A 285 -8.24 43.61 16.58
CA ASN A 285 -9.31 42.67 16.22
C ASN A 285 -8.82 41.57 15.28
N GLU A 286 -7.95 41.90 14.33
CA GLU A 286 -7.34 40.94 13.41
C GLU A 286 -6.41 39.96 14.16
N ILE A 287 -5.61 40.45 15.10
CA ILE A 287 -4.81 39.59 16.00
C ILE A 287 -5.71 38.65 16.78
N THR A 288 -6.81 39.14 17.38
CA THR A 288 -7.73 38.29 18.15
C THR A 288 -8.37 37.21 17.29
N LEU A 289 -8.72 37.52 16.03
CA LEU A 289 -9.28 36.55 15.10
C LEU A 289 -8.26 35.46 14.75
N PHE A 290 -7.02 35.86 14.43
CA PHE A 290 -5.96 34.90 14.14
C PHE A 290 -5.64 34.00 15.33
N THR A 291 -5.64 34.54 16.56
CA THR A 291 -5.43 33.71 17.76
C THR A 291 -6.56 32.71 17.96
N THR A 292 -7.83 33.11 17.76
CA THR A 292 -8.95 32.17 17.90
C THR A 292 -8.96 31.11 16.80
N ASP A 293 -8.60 31.48 15.56
CA ASP A 293 -8.50 30.52 14.45
C ASP A 293 -7.36 29.52 14.70
N GLN A 294 -6.24 29.97 15.25
CA GLN A 294 -5.13 29.11 15.65
C GLN A 294 -5.55 28.13 16.76
N GLU A 295 -6.20 28.61 17.83
CA GLU A 295 -6.69 27.77 18.92
C GLU A 295 -7.71 26.72 18.44
N ASN A 296 -8.60 27.10 17.52
CA ASN A 296 -9.56 26.19 16.90
C ASN A 296 -8.86 25.13 16.02
N ALA A 297 -7.86 25.53 15.23
CA ALA A 297 -7.07 24.59 14.44
C ALA A 297 -6.27 23.63 15.32
N GLU A 298 -5.61 24.12 16.37
CA GLU A 298 -4.85 23.31 17.33
C GLU A 298 -5.76 22.33 18.07
N SER A 299 -6.92 22.76 18.57
CA SER A 299 -7.88 21.88 19.24
C SER A 299 -8.44 20.80 18.32
N SER A 300 -8.75 21.14 17.06
CA SER A 300 -9.16 20.15 16.05
C SER A 300 -8.05 19.14 15.74
N SER A 301 -6.79 19.60 15.62
CA SER A 301 -5.64 18.73 15.39
C SER A 301 -5.37 17.80 16.58
N LEU A 302 -5.51 18.30 17.80
CA LEU A 302 -5.37 17.48 19.02
C LEU A 302 -6.47 16.43 19.11
N HIS A 303 -7.70 16.77 18.72
CA HIS A 303 -8.79 15.80 18.70
C HIS A 303 -8.50 14.67 17.71
N VAL A 304 -8.08 14.98 16.49
CA VAL A 304 -7.71 13.99 15.47
C VAL A 304 -6.54 13.13 15.93
N LEU A 305 -5.52 13.73 16.55
CA LEU A 305 -4.39 12.97 17.09
C LEU A 305 -4.84 11.98 18.17
N LYS A 306 -5.74 12.39 19.05
CA LYS A 306 -6.28 11.52 20.10
C LYS A 306 -7.10 10.36 19.53
N GLU A 307 -7.91 10.61 18.50
CA GLU A 307 -8.66 9.56 17.80
C GLU A 307 -7.70 8.56 17.14
N LEU A 308 -6.66 9.03 16.45
CA LEU A 308 -5.66 8.16 15.83
C LEU A 308 -4.86 7.36 16.86
N GLU A 309 -4.55 7.95 18.02
CA GLU A 309 -3.88 7.25 19.13
C GLU A 309 -4.76 6.15 19.71
N GLU A 310 -6.07 6.41 19.86
CA GLU A 310 -7.04 5.41 20.30
C GLU A 310 -7.21 4.29 19.28
N GLU A 311 -7.34 4.61 17.99
CA GLU A 311 -7.39 3.61 16.92
C GLU A 311 -6.12 2.76 16.86
N LEU A 312 -4.94 3.38 17.01
CA LEU A 312 -3.67 2.67 17.06
C LEU A 312 -3.62 1.72 18.26
N SER A 313 -3.99 2.20 19.45
CA SER A 313 -4.06 1.39 20.66
C SER A 313 -4.97 0.16 20.47
N GLN A 314 -6.20 0.38 20.00
CA GLN A 314 -7.16 -0.71 19.73
C GLN A 314 -6.64 -1.71 18.68
N ASN A 315 -5.96 -1.22 17.64
CA ASN A 315 -5.42 -2.10 16.61
C ASN A 315 -4.20 -2.90 17.11
N THR A 316 -3.37 -2.31 17.97
CA THR A 316 -2.26 -3.02 18.62
C THR A 316 -2.75 -4.09 19.58
N GLU A 317 -3.82 -3.83 20.34
CA GLU A 317 -4.45 -4.83 21.22
C GLU A 317 -4.98 -6.01 20.40
N LYS A 318 -5.72 -5.75 19.32
CA LYS A 318 -6.20 -6.80 18.39
C LYS A 318 -5.06 -7.60 17.77
N ALA A 319 -3.97 -6.94 17.38
CA ALA A 319 -2.81 -7.61 16.80
C ALA A 319 -2.14 -8.55 17.83
N ASN A 320 -1.99 -8.10 19.08
CA ASN A 320 -1.47 -8.93 20.17
C ASN A 320 -2.38 -10.14 20.43
N ASP A 321 -3.70 -9.93 20.48
CA ASP A 321 -4.68 -11.02 20.64
C ASP A 321 -4.55 -12.08 19.54
N TYR A 322 -4.38 -11.65 18.28
CA TYR A 322 -4.16 -12.58 17.16
C TYR A 322 -2.83 -13.32 17.26
N GLU A 323 -1.76 -12.64 17.70
CA GLU A 323 -0.46 -13.25 17.91
C GLU A 323 -0.51 -14.32 19.01
N ASP A 324 -1.16 -14.03 20.13
CA ASP A 324 -1.30 -14.96 21.25
C ASP A 324 -2.16 -16.16 20.87
N ARG A 325 -3.23 -15.96 20.11
CA ARG A 325 -4.02 -17.07 19.53
C ARG A 325 -3.20 -17.93 18.57
N CYS A 326 -2.35 -17.32 17.76
CA CYS A 326 -1.47 -18.04 16.84
C CYS A 326 -0.41 -18.86 17.60
N LYS A 327 0.16 -18.31 18.68
CA LYS A 327 1.08 -19.02 19.57
C LYS A 327 0.42 -20.23 20.22
N GLU A 328 -0.79 -20.08 20.75
CA GLU A 328 -1.51 -21.20 21.36
C GLU A 328 -1.86 -22.27 20.32
N SER A 329 -2.35 -21.88 19.14
CA SER A 329 -2.62 -22.83 18.05
C SER A 329 -1.36 -23.57 17.59
N SER A 330 -0.23 -22.87 17.49
CA SER A 330 1.07 -23.46 17.14
C SER A 330 1.55 -24.45 18.20
N LYS A 331 1.31 -24.16 19.48
CA LYS A 331 1.61 -25.07 20.60
C LYS A 331 0.78 -26.35 20.52
N VAL A 332 -0.53 -26.24 20.29
CA VAL A 332 -1.43 -27.40 20.10
C VAL A 332 -0.99 -28.22 18.88
N LEU A 333 -0.63 -27.56 17.77
CA LEU A 333 -0.15 -28.22 16.57
C LEU A 333 1.20 -28.95 16.81
N GLY A 334 2.10 -28.35 17.59
CA GLY A 334 3.35 -28.98 18.02
C GLY A 334 3.15 -30.21 18.91
N GLN A 335 2.18 -30.17 19.81
CA GLN A 335 1.79 -31.33 20.62
C GLN A 335 1.21 -32.45 19.75
N LEU A 336 0.35 -32.10 18.78
CA LEU A 336 -0.24 -33.05 17.83
C LEU A 336 0.83 -33.73 16.98
N LYS A 337 1.80 -32.97 16.44
CA LYS A 337 2.95 -33.54 15.70
C LYS A 337 3.70 -34.56 16.54
N SER A 338 4.03 -34.21 17.77
CA SER A 338 4.73 -35.10 18.70
C SER A 338 3.94 -36.39 18.96
N ALA A 339 2.62 -36.27 19.20
CA ALA A 339 1.76 -37.43 19.43
C ALA A 339 1.66 -38.36 18.20
N ILE A 340 1.55 -37.78 17.01
CA ILE A 340 1.52 -38.55 15.75
C ILE A 340 2.87 -39.23 15.49
N GLU A 341 3.99 -38.57 15.83
CA GLU A 341 5.32 -39.17 15.70
C GLU A 341 5.47 -40.40 16.61
N VAL A 342 4.95 -40.34 17.84
CA VAL A 342 4.91 -41.48 18.76
C VAL A 342 4.06 -42.61 18.17
N LEU A 343 2.82 -42.33 17.75
CA LEU A 343 1.93 -43.34 17.16
C LEU A 343 2.52 -43.97 15.91
N PHE A 344 3.17 -43.18 15.05
CA PHE A 344 3.79 -43.67 13.83
C PHE A 344 4.93 -44.66 14.13
N LYS A 345 5.73 -44.39 15.17
CA LYS A 345 6.80 -45.28 15.66
C LYS A 345 6.23 -46.54 16.31
N GLU A 346 5.25 -46.43 17.19
CA GLU A 346 4.63 -47.57 17.89
C GLU A 346 3.92 -48.54 16.94
N ASN A 347 3.23 -48.02 15.92
CA ASN A 347 2.51 -48.84 14.94
C ASN A 347 3.41 -49.41 13.82
N ASN A 348 4.73 -49.18 13.87
CA ASN A 348 5.70 -49.57 12.82
C ASN A 348 5.23 -49.16 11.40
N CYS A 349 4.76 -47.92 11.25
CA CYS A 349 4.28 -47.43 9.96
C CYS A 349 5.45 -47.23 8.98
N ASP A 350 5.26 -47.63 7.72
CA ASP A 350 6.30 -47.50 6.70
C ASP A 350 6.32 -46.09 6.09
N ALA A 351 7.38 -45.34 6.39
CA ALA A 351 7.58 -43.97 5.91
C ALA A 351 8.21 -43.89 4.50
N THR A 352 8.53 -45.00 3.85
CA THR A 352 9.21 -45.01 2.54
C THR A 352 8.43 -44.23 1.48
N LYS A 353 7.12 -44.45 1.35
CA LYS A 353 6.24 -43.75 0.40
C LYS A 353 6.22 -42.24 0.58
N ILE A 354 6.17 -41.76 1.83
CA ILE A 354 6.16 -40.31 2.12
C ILE A 354 7.55 -39.72 1.82
N ARG A 355 8.62 -40.43 2.17
CA ARG A 355 10.01 -39.99 1.98
C ARG A 355 10.39 -39.87 0.49
N GLU A 356 9.90 -40.78 -0.34
CA GLU A 356 10.06 -40.74 -1.80
C GLU A 356 9.26 -39.63 -2.47
N GLN A 357 8.05 -39.31 -1.96
CA GLN A 357 7.17 -38.29 -2.54
C GLN A 357 7.52 -36.86 -2.15
N LEU A 358 8.02 -36.63 -0.92
CA LEU A 358 8.26 -35.27 -0.41
C LEU A 358 9.74 -34.89 -0.32
N GLY A 359 10.67 -35.83 -0.53
CA GLY A 359 12.10 -35.51 -0.71
C GLY A 359 12.78 -34.86 0.50
N ASP A 360 12.28 -35.07 1.72
CA ASP A 360 12.84 -34.45 2.94
C ASP A 360 13.12 -35.47 4.06
N LYS A 361 13.88 -35.06 5.08
CA LYS A 361 14.60 -35.85 6.11
C LYS A 361 13.75 -36.77 7.01
N GLY A 362 12.49 -37.01 6.69
CA GLY A 362 11.58 -37.88 7.45
C GLY A 362 11.04 -37.23 8.74
N GLN A 363 11.09 -35.90 8.84
CA GLN A 363 10.48 -35.14 9.93
C GLN A 363 9.03 -34.76 9.60
N ILE A 364 8.16 -34.76 10.61
CA ILE A 364 6.77 -34.34 10.46
C ILE A 364 6.69 -32.81 10.50
N THR A 365 6.31 -32.19 9.38
CA THR A 365 6.10 -30.75 9.18
C THR A 365 4.61 -30.45 9.00
N ASP A 366 4.21 -29.17 9.06
CA ASP A 366 2.79 -28.78 8.91
C ASP A 366 2.19 -29.19 7.56
N LEU A 367 3.00 -29.20 6.50
CA LEU A 367 2.55 -29.57 5.16
C LEU A 367 2.36 -31.08 5.00
N ASN A 368 3.13 -31.90 5.73
CA ASN A 368 3.09 -33.36 5.57
C ASN A 368 2.27 -34.06 6.67
N LEU A 369 1.85 -33.33 7.72
CA LEU A 369 1.11 -33.85 8.88
C LEU A 369 -0.10 -34.70 8.48
N MET A 370 -0.88 -34.23 7.52
CA MET A 370 -2.09 -34.93 7.05
C MET A 370 -1.77 -36.27 6.37
N GLN A 371 -0.65 -36.35 5.67
CA GLN A 371 -0.21 -37.57 4.98
C GLN A 371 0.30 -38.60 5.98
N TYR A 372 1.02 -38.17 7.02
CA TYR A 372 1.41 -39.03 8.14
C TYR A 372 0.18 -39.56 8.90
N LEU A 373 -0.81 -38.71 9.17
CA LEU A 373 -2.05 -39.11 9.82
C LEU A 373 -2.80 -40.19 9.03
N GLY A 374 -2.93 -40.01 7.71
CA GLY A 374 -3.58 -41.00 6.83
C GLY A 374 -2.85 -42.34 6.75
N LEU A 375 -1.52 -42.34 6.92
CA LEU A 375 -0.75 -43.60 7.02
C LEU A 375 -0.98 -44.31 8.35
N VAL A 376 -1.00 -43.57 9.47
CA VAL A 376 -1.34 -44.12 10.79
C VAL A 376 -2.75 -44.71 10.73
N GLU A 377 -3.72 -43.96 10.21
CA GLU A 377 -5.11 -44.42 10.06
C GLU A 377 -5.19 -45.73 9.25
N LYS A 378 -4.52 -45.78 8.10
CA LYS A 378 -4.47 -47.00 7.29
C LYS A 378 -3.90 -48.18 8.08
N LYS A 379 -2.80 -47.97 8.81
CA LYS A 379 -2.14 -49.05 9.54
C LYS A 379 -2.97 -49.53 10.74
N THR A 380 -3.59 -48.61 11.47
CA THR A 380 -4.52 -48.94 12.54
C THR A 380 -5.73 -49.72 12.02
N ASN A 381 -6.28 -49.35 10.86
CA ASN A 381 -7.37 -50.10 10.23
C ASN A 381 -6.95 -51.53 9.81
N GLU A 382 -5.73 -51.71 9.31
CA GLU A 382 -5.17 -53.04 9.01
C GLU A 382 -5.01 -53.89 10.27
N LEU A 383 -4.49 -53.33 11.36
CA LEU A 383 -4.33 -54.02 12.64
C LEU A 383 -5.68 -54.41 13.24
N LEU A 384 -6.65 -53.51 13.21
CA LEU A 384 -8.01 -53.77 13.70
C LEU A 384 -8.70 -54.88 12.89
N LEU A 385 -8.51 -54.88 11.57
CA LEU A 385 -9.01 -55.96 10.72
C LEU A 385 -8.36 -57.30 11.10
N MET A 386 -7.05 -57.32 11.33
CA MET A 386 -6.34 -58.52 11.72
C MET A 386 -6.79 -59.06 13.09
N GLU A 387 -7.01 -58.17 14.06
CA GLU A 387 -7.58 -58.52 15.37
C GLU A 387 -9.00 -59.09 15.23
N SER A 388 -9.85 -58.47 14.41
CA SER A 388 -11.21 -58.98 14.17
C SER A 388 -11.20 -60.40 13.61
N ILE A 389 -10.27 -60.71 12.70
CA ILE A 389 -10.10 -62.04 12.12
C ILE A 389 -9.61 -63.04 13.18
N LEU A 390 -8.67 -62.63 14.05
CA LEU A 390 -8.19 -63.46 15.16
C LEU A 390 -9.31 -63.79 16.16
N LEU A 391 -10.13 -62.80 16.55
CA LEU A 391 -11.28 -63.01 17.42
C LEU A 391 -12.32 -63.94 16.80
N TYR A 392 -12.55 -63.84 15.48
CA TYR A 392 -13.41 -64.78 14.76
C TYR A 392 -12.85 -66.21 14.77
N MET A 393 -11.53 -66.38 14.66
CA MET A 393 -10.88 -67.70 14.73
C MET A 393 -10.85 -68.27 16.16
N GLU A 394 -10.74 -67.44 17.20
CA GLU A 394 -10.82 -67.86 18.60
C GLU A 394 -12.26 -68.23 19.03
N ALA A 395 -13.28 -67.55 18.47
CA ALA A 395 -14.69 -67.85 18.72
C ALA A 395 -15.14 -69.21 18.15
N ASP A 396 -14.43 -69.77 17.18
CA ASP A 396 -14.70 -71.12 16.63
C ASP A 396 -14.25 -72.25 17.59
N GLY A 397 -13.62 -71.91 18.73
CA GLY A 397 -13.15 -72.83 19.76
C GLY A 397 -13.89 -72.84 21.10
N SER A 398 -14.78 -71.87 21.39
CA SER A 398 -15.52 -71.83 22.67
C SER A 398 -16.88 -71.14 22.55
N LEU A 399 -17.94 -71.93 22.68
CA LEU A 399 -19.32 -71.46 22.86
C LEU A 399 -19.48 -70.74 24.21
N THR A 400 -19.33 -69.42 24.20
CA THR A 400 -20.06 -68.55 25.15
C THR A 400 -20.47 -67.29 24.42
N ALA A 401 -21.79 -67.12 24.27
CA ALA A 401 -22.40 -65.95 23.68
C ALA A 401 -22.06 -64.69 24.49
N GLN A 402 -21.14 -63.88 23.97
CA GLN A 402 -21.13 -62.45 24.26
C GLN A 402 -21.39 -61.70 22.96
N SER A 403 -22.29 -60.73 23.04
CA SER A 403 -22.70 -59.87 21.93
C SER A 403 -21.48 -59.27 21.26
N PHE A 404 -21.28 -59.63 20.00
CA PHE A 404 -20.23 -59.08 19.15
C PHE A 404 -20.57 -57.60 18.86
N ASP A 405 -20.04 -56.68 19.67
CA ASP A 405 -20.03 -55.26 19.34
C ASP A 405 -18.91 -55.03 18.31
N ASN A 406 -19.30 -54.68 17.09
CA ASN A 406 -18.39 -54.52 15.96
C ASN A 406 -17.36 -53.40 16.24
N PRO A 407 -16.05 -53.69 16.31
CA PRO A 407 -15.02 -52.70 16.63
C PRO A 407 -14.87 -51.61 15.56
N LEU A 408 -15.38 -51.84 14.34
CA LEU A 408 -15.42 -50.84 13.27
C LEU A 408 -16.45 -49.71 13.49
N LEU A 409 -17.42 -49.90 14.41
CA LEU A 409 -18.42 -48.88 14.76
C LEU A 409 -18.37 -48.42 16.23
N GLY A 410 -17.55 -49.07 17.08
CA GLY A 410 -17.49 -48.80 18.53
C GLY A 410 -16.85 -47.46 18.93
N GLY A 411 -16.17 -46.77 18.02
CA GLY A 411 -15.48 -45.50 18.30
C GLY A 411 -16.37 -44.33 18.73
N THR A 412 -17.70 -44.44 18.60
CA THR A 412 -18.64 -43.39 19.03
C THR A 412 -18.89 -43.35 20.54
N LYS A 413 -18.50 -44.37 21.32
CA LYS A 413 -18.69 -44.40 22.79
C LYS A 413 -17.50 -43.86 23.60
N LEU A 414 -16.33 -43.64 22.99
CA LEU A 414 -15.13 -43.11 23.67
C LEU A 414 -14.90 -41.60 23.48
N LEU A 415 -15.72 -40.94 22.67
CA LEU A 415 -15.83 -39.49 22.73
C LEU A 415 -16.65 -39.16 23.99
N HIS A 416 -15.95 -39.00 25.11
CA HIS A 416 -16.48 -38.21 26.21
C HIS A 416 -17.01 -36.92 25.59
N GLY A 417 -18.31 -36.66 25.76
CA GLY A 417 -18.96 -35.50 25.18
C GLY A 417 -18.22 -34.24 25.62
N MET A 418 -17.31 -33.75 24.78
CA MET A 418 -16.81 -32.40 24.89
C MET A 418 -18.01 -31.52 24.65
N ASP A 419 -18.46 -30.88 25.74
CA ASP A 419 -19.57 -29.98 25.74
C ASP A 419 -19.34 -28.92 24.65
N ARG A 420 -20.20 -28.94 23.62
CA ARG A 420 -20.09 -28.09 22.43
C ARG A 420 -20.26 -26.60 22.76
N THR A 421 -20.55 -26.28 24.02
CA THR A 421 -20.71 -24.93 24.57
C THR A 421 -19.39 -24.21 24.85
N HIS A 422 -18.24 -24.90 24.88
CA HIS A 422 -16.96 -24.29 25.25
C HIS A 422 -15.96 -24.04 24.10
N LEU A 423 -16.31 -24.35 22.85
CA LEU A 423 -15.40 -24.19 21.69
C LEU A 423 -15.75 -23.03 20.75
N CYS A 424 -16.82 -22.28 21.02
CA CYS A 424 -17.13 -21.05 20.30
C CYS A 424 -17.64 -19.99 21.29
N PRO A 425 -17.05 -18.79 21.38
CA PRO A 425 -17.82 -17.66 21.88
C PRO A 425 -19.05 -17.49 20.96
N PRO A 426 -20.23 -17.16 21.51
CA PRO A 426 -21.40 -16.89 20.68
C PRO A 426 -21.07 -15.76 19.70
N PRO A 427 -21.52 -15.85 18.44
CA PRO A 427 -21.31 -14.78 17.49
C PRO A 427 -21.93 -13.49 18.05
N PRO A 428 -21.26 -12.34 17.94
CA PRO A 428 -21.86 -11.08 18.36
C PRO A 428 -23.16 -10.90 17.58
N ALA A 429 -24.25 -10.67 18.30
CA ALA A 429 -25.52 -10.26 17.75
C ALA A 429 -25.36 -8.87 17.12
N LEU A 430 -24.83 -8.84 15.90
CA LEU A 430 -24.77 -7.65 15.07
C LEU A 430 -25.94 -7.68 14.11
N GLY A 431 -27.00 -7.00 14.53
CA GLY A 431 -27.97 -6.46 13.59
C GLY A 431 -27.27 -5.44 12.70
N TRP A 432 -26.82 -5.87 11.52
CA TRP A 432 -26.70 -5.01 10.35
C TRP A 432 -27.03 -5.81 9.08
N PRO A 433 -27.89 -5.28 8.19
CA PRO A 433 -28.45 -6.04 7.09
C PRO A 433 -27.59 -5.89 5.83
N PHE A 434 -26.51 -6.66 5.70
CA PHE A 434 -25.84 -6.84 4.40
C PHE A 434 -25.02 -8.12 4.45
N CYS A 435 -25.57 -9.21 3.89
CA CYS A 435 -24.82 -10.28 3.22
C CYS A 435 -25.81 -11.39 2.84
N CYS A 436 -26.52 -11.20 1.73
CA CYS A 436 -27.00 -12.30 0.91
C CYS A 436 -26.92 -11.84 -0.55
N ALA A 437 -26.28 -12.69 -1.36
CA ALA A 437 -26.10 -12.63 -2.82
C ALA A 437 -25.08 -11.60 -3.32
N VAL A 438 -23.93 -12.07 -3.83
CA VAL A 438 -23.62 -12.11 -5.27
C VAL A 438 -22.47 -13.11 -5.50
N GLU A 439 -22.78 -14.32 -5.99
CA GLU A 439 -21.81 -15.23 -6.63
C GLU A 439 -21.67 -14.83 -8.11
N ALA A 440 -20.97 -13.73 -8.40
CA ALA A 440 -20.51 -13.32 -9.73
C ALA A 440 -19.60 -12.08 -9.62
N PRO A 441 -18.59 -11.91 -10.49
CA PRO A 441 -17.79 -10.68 -10.52
C PRO A 441 -18.70 -9.51 -10.94
N LEU A 442 -18.81 -8.47 -10.11
CA LEU A 442 -19.62 -7.29 -10.43
C LEU A 442 -19.01 -6.48 -11.59
N ASP A 443 -19.87 -6.07 -12.51
CA ASP A 443 -19.52 -5.23 -13.66
C ASP A 443 -19.31 -3.76 -13.25
N HIS A 444 -18.52 -3.00 -14.01
CA HIS A 444 -18.13 -1.62 -13.73
C HIS A 444 -19.33 -0.67 -13.52
N ALA A 445 -20.46 -0.96 -14.18
CA ALA A 445 -21.69 -0.20 -14.02
C ALA A 445 -22.32 -0.40 -12.63
N GLN A 446 -22.27 -1.61 -12.08
CA GLN A 446 -22.83 -1.97 -10.77
C GLN A 446 -21.97 -1.40 -9.62
N LEU A 447 -20.65 -1.37 -9.83
CA LEU A 447 -19.70 -0.78 -8.88
C LEU A 447 -19.88 0.75 -8.78
N ARG A 448 -20.30 1.40 -9.88
CA ARG A 448 -20.61 2.83 -9.91
C ARG A 448 -21.90 3.16 -9.15
N GLU A 449 -22.93 2.33 -9.26
CA GLU A 449 -24.21 2.49 -8.53
C GLU A 449 -24.05 2.31 -7.01
N LEU A 450 -23.18 1.40 -6.58
CA LEU A 450 -22.88 1.16 -5.16
C LEU A 450 -22.12 2.32 -4.48
N LEU A 451 -21.36 3.10 -5.26
CA LEU A 451 -20.58 4.24 -4.77
C LEU A 451 -21.36 5.57 -4.79
N LEU A 452 -22.41 5.67 -5.59
CA LEU A 452 -23.27 6.87 -5.72
C LEU A 452 -23.91 7.35 -4.40
N PRO A 453 -24.38 6.48 -3.48
CA PRO A 453 -24.95 6.91 -2.20
C PRO A 453 -23.92 7.52 -1.24
N LYS A 454 -22.63 7.22 -1.40
CA LYS A 454 -21.56 7.78 -0.55
C LYS A 454 -21.19 9.22 -0.93
N TYR A 455 -21.50 9.64 -2.15
CA TYR A 455 -21.26 11.01 -2.63
C TYR A 455 -22.47 11.94 -2.49
N GLN A 456 -23.64 11.43 -2.08
CA GLN A 456 -24.86 12.25 -1.90
C GLN A 456 -25.18 12.60 -0.44
N LYS A 457 -24.34 12.21 0.53
CA LYS A 457 -24.41 12.69 1.92
C LYS A 457 -23.44 13.85 2.16
N GLU A 458 -23.62 14.93 1.40
CA GLU A 458 -23.33 16.28 1.88
C GLU A 458 -24.65 17.06 1.80
N PRO A 459 -25.15 17.62 2.92
CA PRO A 459 -26.30 18.49 2.85
C PRO A 459 -25.88 19.85 2.30
N GLY A 460 -26.23 20.10 1.04
CA GLY A 460 -26.39 21.46 0.55
C GLY A 460 -27.59 22.12 1.23
N SER A 461 -27.35 23.12 2.08
CA SER A 461 -28.33 24.16 2.37
C SER A 461 -27.64 25.51 2.52
N ALA A 462 -27.76 26.37 1.50
CA ALA A 462 -27.86 27.82 1.61
C ALA A 462 -28.08 28.42 0.22
N VAL A 463 -29.36 28.50 -0.18
CA VAL A 463 -29.81 29.29 -1.33
C VAL A 463 -30.23 30.68 -0.84
N ARG A 464 -29.61 31.71 -1.44
CA ARG A 464 -30.07 33.09 -1.72
C ARG A 464 -30.28 34.10 -0.57
N ALA A 465 -29.57 35.21 -0.71
CA ALA A 465 -30.17 36.55 -0.69
C ALA A 465 -29.38 37.51 -1.59
N ASP A 466 -29.67 37.46 -2.89
CA ASP A 466 -29.22 38.47 -3.84
C ASP A 466 -30.26 39.61 -3.82
N LYS A 467 -29.95 40.71 -3.12
CA LYS A 467 -30.76 41.94 -3.12
C LYS A 467 -30.09 42.99 -3.98
N LYS A 468 -30.63 43.08 -5.20
CA LYS A 468 -30.67 44.23 -6.11
C LYS A 468 -30.75 45.57 -5.37
N GLY A 469 -29.68 46.36 -5.44
CA GLY A 469 -29.63 47.78 -5.09
C GLY A 469 -29.18 48.58 -6.30
N ARG A 470 -30.16 49.01 -7.11
CA ARG A 470 -30.01 49.92 -8.25
C ARG A 470 -30.05 51.34 -7.69
N ASN A 471 -28.96 52.09 -7.78
CA ASN A 471 -28.98 53.55 -7.66
C ASN A 471 -28.15 54.15 -8.80
N ASP A 472 -28.88 54.55 -9.84
CA ASP A 472 -28.45 55.53 -10.81
C ASP A 472 -28.40 56.90 -10.11
N ILE A 473 -27.25 57.59 -10.10
CA ILE A 473 -27.21 59.05 -10.14
C ILE A 473 -26.07 59.47 -11.06
N LYS A 474 -26.44 60.02 -12.22
CA LYS A 474 -25.62 60.89 -13.07
C LYS A 474 -25.39 62.22 -12.35
N ALA A 475 -24.14 62.66 -12.30
CA ALA A 475 -23.69 64.02 -12.66
C ALA A 475 -22.17 63.97 -12.81
#